data_AF-A0A6I8U956-F1
#
_entry.id   AF-A0A6I8U956-F1
#
_cell.length_a   1.000
_cell.length_b   1.000
_cell.length_c   1.000
_cell.angle_alpha   90.00
_cell.angle_beta   90.00
_cell.angle_gamma   90.00
#
_symmetry.space_group_name_H-M   'P 1'
#
loop_
_entity.id
_entity.type
_entity.pdbx_description
1 polymer ?
#
loop_
_entity_poly.entity_id
_entity_poly.type
_entity_poly.pdbx_seq_one_letter_code
_entity_poly.pdbx_strand_id
1 'polypeptide(L)'
;MRNQIKTNSPTVLFLSFASVVQRSELHRQDMEALREITQFLSKSARLDLKAVSLTHVLGLTGSKDGISLISQCPELLANVVDLCADEADTIRKDAVLSLVNLSAEQDGAEALVKQFASKLVPMAYDAIMDENCKLADPWSMVLCNISRPEALVEAVLDELFKIEHAMERLTTCFTRVNYNKQKGHLNYLGPLFSNLSQSKRGREIICNENTDLLSRILPFVHHDGSIVRRGGAVGLLKNICFDSSVHDWLLGGAVDVLPFILLPVAGPEEFDDDTNDKLPVELQYLGPDKKREEDPDIRKMLLESLAQLCATRKGREYLRQRGTYEVLRELHKFECSPEGEKRVLVTCENVVDILIRTEDEIGEDNLKALDIPEDVISKIEKMDGENEQ
;
A
#
# COMPACT_ATOMS: atom_id res chain seq x y z
N MET A 1 -7.02 -31.65 -39.03
CA MET A 1 -5.78 -31.72 -38.21
C MET A 1 -6.16 -32.28 -36.85
N ARG A 2 -5.67 -33.48 -36.52
CA ARG A 2 -6.01 -34.20 -35.28
C ARG A 2 -5.14 -33.69 -34.14
N ASN A 3 -5.78 -33.28 -33.05
CA ASN A 3 -5.14 -32.99 -31.76
C ASN A 3 -4.40 -34.23 -31.25
N GLN A 4 -3.09 -34.14 -31.09
CA GLN A 4 -2.32 -35.11 -30.30
C GLN A 4 -2.42 -34.72 -28.82
N ILE A 5 -3.21 -35.48 -28.06
CA ILE A 5 -3.12 -35.52 -26.61
C ILE A 5 -1.79 -36.23 -26.29
N LYS A 6 -0.81 -35.49 -25.76
CA LYS A 6 0.42 -36.09 -25.22
C LYS A 6 0.04 -36.92 -23.99
N THR A 7 -0.04 -38.24 -24.14
CA THR A 7 -0.18 -39.16 -23.02
C THR A 7 1.17 -39.27 -22.31
N ASN A 8 1.26 -38.73 -21.09
CA ASN A 8 2.45 -38.89 -20.26
C ASN A 8 2.73 -40.38 -20.03
N SER A 9 3.98 -40.80 -20.21
CA SER A 9 4.41 -42.18 -19.96
C SER A 9 4.11 -42.59 -18.50
N PRO A 10 3.69 -43.84 -18.22
CA PRO A 10 3.43 -44.34 -16.87
C PRO A 10 4.59 -44.09 -15.89
N THR A 11 5.83 -44.09 -16.37
CA THR A 11 7.03 -43.79 -15.57
C THR A 11 7.07 -42.33 -15.10
N VAL A 12 6.63 -41.38 -15.93
CA VAL A 12 6.58 -39.95 -15.60
C VAL A 12 5.49 -39.69 -14.56
N LEU A 13 4.33 -40.35 -14.70
CA LEU A 13 3.25 -40.29 -13.72
C LEU A 13 3.68 -40.89 -12.37
N PHE A 14 4.40 -42.02 -12.38
CA PHE A 14 4.90 -42.65 -11.15
C PHE A 14 5.94 -41.79 -10.42
N LEU A 15 6.89 -41.20 -11.14
CA LEU A 15 7.89 -40.29 -10.55
C LEU A 15 7.24 -39.01 -10.00
N SER A 16 6.26 -38.46 -10.71
CA SER A 16 5.47 -37.31 -10.23
C SER A 16 4.69 -37.66 -8.96
N PHE A 17 4.03 -38.83 -8.93
CA PHE A 17 3.30 -39.31 -7.77
C PHE A 17 4.23 -39.57 -6.57
N ALA A 18 5.37 -40.23 -6.77
CA ALA A 18 6.36 -40.47 -5.73
C ALA A 18 6.92 -39.15 -5.16
N SER A 19 7.16 -38.16 -6.01
CA SER A 19 7.59 -36.82 -5.58
C SER A 19 6.52 -36.10 -4.73
N VAL A 20 5.25 -36.21 -5.11
CA VAL A 20 4.13 -35.66 -4.33
C VAL A 20 4.01 -36.36 -2.97
N VAL A 21 4.09 -37.68 -2.93
CA VAL A 21 4.05 -38.45 -1.67
C VAL A 21 5.22 -38.07 -0.77
N GLN A 22 6.45 -38.00 -1.30
CA GLN A 22 7.62 -37.63 -0.51
C GLN A 22 7.54 -36.20 0.05
N ARG A 23 7.02 -35.24 -0.74
CA ARG A 23 6.75 -33.88 -0.25
C ARG A 23 5.68 -33.85 0.84
N SER A 24 4.64 -34.69 0.72
CA SER A 24 3.59 -34.80 1.74
C SER A 24 4.08 -35.40 3.05
N GLU A 25 5.01 -36.36 2.99
CA GLU A 25 5.63 -36.97 4.17
C GLU A 25 6.54 -35.96 4.89
N LEU A 26 7.37 -35.23 4.12
CA LEU A 26 8.25 -34.19 4.67
C LEU A 26 7.43 -33.07 5.34
N HIS A 27 6.38 -32.59 4.69
CA HIS A 27 5.48 -31.60 5.26
C HIS A 27 4.81 -32.08 6.57
N ARG A 28 4.44 -33.36 6.66
CA ARG A 28 3.91 -33.93 7.90
C ARG A 28 4.94 -33.91 9.02
N GLN A 29 6.19 -34.29 8.72
CA GLN A 29 7.28 -34.26 9.70
C GLN A 29 7.57 -32.84 10.19
N ASP A 30 7.59 -31.86 9.28
CA ASP A 30 7.80 -30.45 9.63
C ASP A 30 6.68 -29.92 10.54
N MET A 31 5.41 -30.31 10.27
CA MET A 31 4.28 -29.96 11.12
C MET A 31 4.33 -30.61 12.52
N GLU A 32 4.80 -31.86 12.62
CA GLU A 32 5.01 -32.52 13.91
C GLU A 32 6.10 -31.81 14.72
N ALA A 33 7.24 -31.48 14.08
CA ALA A 33 8.31 -30.74 14.73
C ALA A 33 7.86 -29.35 15.22
N LEU A 34 7.05 -28.63 14.44
CA LEU A 34 6.46 -27.35 14.88
C LEU A 34 5.58 -27.52 16.10
N ARG A 35 4.72 -28.55 16.13
CA ARG A 35 3.85 -28.84 17.28
C ARG A 35 4.64 -29.15 18.54
N GLU A 36 5.77 -29.83 18.42
CA GLU A 36 6.67 -30.06 19.55
C GLU A 36 7.27 -28.76 20.09
N ILE A 37 7.58 -27.79 19.22
CA ILE A 37 8.09 -26.48 19.66
C ILE A 37 6.99 -25.65 20.33
N THR A 38 5.74 -25.74 19.86
CA THR A 38 4.59 -24.98 20.36
C THR A 38 4.42 -25.08 21.87
N GLN A 39 4.67 -26.23 22.48
CA GLN A 39 4.51 -26.41 23.93
C GLN A 39 5.45 -25.51 24.77
N PHE A 40 6.57 -25.10 24.20
CA PHE A 40 7.57 -24.25 24.87
C PHE A 40 7.34 -22.76 24.66
N LEU A 41 6.35 -22.38 23.84
CA LEU A 41 6.02 -20.99 23.53
C LEU A 41 4.86 -20.43 24.37
N SER A 42 4.29 -21.20 25.30
CA SER A 42 3.26 -20.68 26.19
C SER A 42 3.82 -19.55 27.07
N LYS A 43 3.01 -18.53 27.38
CA LYS A 43 3.43 -17.39 28.22
C LYS A 43 3.96 -17.83 29.59
N SER A 44 3.44 -18.93 30.14
CA SER A 44 3.86 -19.54 31.41
C SER A 44 5.11 -20.43 31.33
N ALA A 45 5.62 -20.73 30.13
CA ALA A 45 6.82 -21.55 29.99
C ALA A 45 8.05 -20.83 30.56
N ARG A 46 9.09 -21.62 30.87
CA ARG A 46 10.35 -21.06 31.36
C ARG A 46 10.97 -20.13 30.33
N LEU A 47 11.55 -19.02 30.81
CA LEU A 47 12.11 -17.97 29.96
C LEU A 47 13.16 -18.49 28.96
N ASP A 48 14.04 -19.39 29.40
CA ASP A 48 15.08 -19.99 28.57
C ASP A 48 14.50 -20.83 27.42
N LEU A 49 13.49 -21.65 27.72
CA LEU A 49 12.80 -22.46 26.71
C LEU A 49 12.03 -21.57 25.72
N LYS A 50 11.27 -20.58 26.23
CA LYS A 50 10.59 -19.59 25.40
C LYS A 50 11.55 -18.90 24.44
N ALA A 51 12.68 -18.41 24.95
CA ALA A 51 13.64 -17.65 24.16
C ALA A 51 14.21 -18.48 23.01
N VAL A 52 14.64 -19.73 23.29
CA VAL A 52 15.19 -20.63 22.28
C VAL A 52 14.13 -20.99 21.25
N SER A 53 12.94 -21.41 21.69
CA SER A 53 11.85 -21.79 20.78
C SER A 53 11.40 -20.63 19.91
N LEU A 54 11.30 -19.41 20.46
CA LEU A 54 10.89 -18.23 19.70
C LEU A 54 11.97 -17.80 18.71
N THR A 55 13.26 -17.97 19.06
CA THR A 55 14.36 -17.75 18.11
C THR A 55 14.26 -18.68 16.89
N HIS A 56 13.89 -19.94 17.11
CA HIS A 56 13.64 -20.88 16.01
C HIS A 56 12.44 -20.47 15.16
N VAL A 57 11.33 -20.07 15.78
CA VAL A 57 10.15 -19.55 15.06
C VAL A 57 10.54 -18.32 14.23
N LEU A 58 11.22 -17.34 14.82
CA LEU A 58 11.68 -16.15 14.11
C LEU A 58 12.55 -16.53 12.90
N GLY A 59 13.47 -17.49 13.05
CA GLY A 59 14.26 -18.02 11.94
C GLY A 59 13.42 -18.63 10.82
N LEU A 60 12.37 -19.39 11.16
CA LEU A 60 11.44 -19.97 10.17
C LEU A 60 10.62 -18.91 9.45
N THR A 61 10.18 -17.86 10.15
CA THR A 61 9.45 -16.74 9.51
C THR A 61 10.31 -15.96 8.51
N GLY A 62 11.63 -16.19 8.46
CA GLY A 62 12.52 -15.60 7.46
C GLY A 62 12.35 -16.16 6.04
N SER A 63 11.54 -17.20 5.83
CA SER A 63 11.29 -17.80 4.51
C SER A 63 9.79 -17.94 4.22
N LYS A 64 9.41 -17.88 2.94
CA LYS A 64 8.02 -18.07 2.49
C LYS A 64 7.46 -19.44 2.89
N ASP A 65 8.26 -20.49 2.74
CA ASP A 65 7.87 -21.86 3.12
C ASP A 65 7.60 -21.96 4.64
N GLY A 66 8.46 -21.35 5.46
CA GLY A 66 8.29 -21.32 6.91
C GLY A 66 7.07 -20.51 7.34
N ILE A 67 6.80 -19.38 6.69
CA ILE A 67 5.57 -18.60 6.91
C ILE A 67 4.34 -19.43 6.55
N SER A 68 4.31 -20.06 5.37
CA SER A 68 3.17 -20.87 4.93
C SER A 68 2.91 -22.05 5.87
N LEU A 69 3.98 -22.69 6.37
CA LEU A 69 3.90 -23.77 7.34
C LEU A 69 3.35 -23.29 8.70
N ILE A 70 3.87 -22.19 9.25
CA ILE A 70 3.41 -21.61 10.52
C ILE A 70 1.96 -21.13 10.43
N SER A 71 1.56 -20.57 9.28
CA SER A 71 0.20 -20.07 9.04
C SER A 71 -0.87 -21.18 9.16
N GLN A 72 -0.46 -22.44 9.00
CA GLN A 72 -1.29 -23.63 9.15
C GLN A 72 -1.31 -24.18 10.60
N CYS A 73 -0.63 -23.54 11.56
CA CYS A 73 -0.58 -23.94 12.97
C CYS A 73 -1.17 -22.85 13.90
N PRO A 74 -2.51 -22.85 14.09
CA PRO A 74 -3.22 -21.91 14.97
C PRO A 74 -2.64 -21.77 16.38
N GLU A 75 -2.23 -22.87 17.00
CA GLU A 75 -1.75 -22.89 18.37
C GLU A 75 -0.39 -22.18 18.49
N LEU A 76 0.47 -22.33 17.48
CA LEU A 76 1.74 -21.62 17.42
C LEU A 76 1.52 -20.13 17.22
N LEU A 77 0.64 -19.75 16.29
CA LEU A 77 0.27 -18.35 16.07
C LEU A 77 -0.30 -17.71 17.35
N ALA A 78 -1.21 -18.40 18.04
CA ALA A 78 -1.78 -17.94 19.30
C ALA A 78 -0.69 -17.67 20.33
N ASN A 79 0.27 -18.60 20.48
CA ASN A 79 1.40 -18.40 21.39
C ASN A 79 2.27 -17.20 20.97
N VAL A 80 2.62 -17.04 19.68
CA VAL A 80 3.40 -15.88 19.21
C VAL A 80 2.68 -14.56 19.51
N VAL A 81 1.37 -14.50 19.26
CA VAL A 81 0.53 -13.32 19.58
C VAL A 81 0.49 -13.06 21.10
N ASP A 82 0.40 -14.10 21.93
CA ASP A 82 0.42 -13.97 23.39
C ASP A 82 1.78 -13.48 23.93
N LEU A 83 2.87 -13.95 23.35
CA LEU A 83 4.24 -13.58 23.71
C LEU A 83 4.60 -12.13 23.36
N CYS A 84 3.82 -11.47 22.49
CA CYS A 84 3.95 -10.04 22.26
C CYS A 84 3.66 -9.19 23.52
N ALA A 85 2.98 -9.76 24.51
CA ALA A 85 2.71 -9.15 25.81
C ALA A 85 3.49 -9.84 26.96
N ASP A 86 4.59 -10.53 26.67
CA ASP A 86 5.46 -11.15 27.68
C ASP A 86 6.12 -10.10 28.60
N GLU A 87 6.55 -10.48 29.80
CA GLU A 87 7.25 -9.57 30.72
C GLU A 87 8.67 -9.24 30.25
N ALA A 88 9.33 -10.16 29.54
CA ALA A 88 10.68 -9.97 29.03
C ALA A 88 10.71 -9.21 27.70
N ASP A 89 11.44 -8.10 27.66
CA ASP A 89 11.62 -7.25 26.47
C ASP A 89 12.12 -8.03 25.24
N THR A 90 13.05 -8.97 25.45
CA THR A 90 13.62 -9.79 24.37
C THR A 90 12.59 -10.72 23.75
N ILE A 91 11.71 -11.31 24.56
CA ILE A 91 10.64 -12.19 24.08
C ILE A 91 9.61 -11.38 23.29
N ARG A 92 9.17 -10.22 23.83
CA ARG A 92 8.24 -9.34 23.10
C ARG A 92 8.83 -8.90 21.77
N LYS A 93 10.11 -8.52 21.75
CA LYS A 93 10.78 -8.11 20.52
C LYS A 93 10.76 -9.20 19.47
N ASP A 94 11.22 -10.41 19.80
CA ASP A 94 11.32 -11.50 18.82
C ASP A 94 9.93 -11.98 18.37
N ALA A 95 8.92 -11.91 19.25
CA ALA A 95 7.54 -12.22 18.90
C ALA A 95 6.98 -11.21 17.89
N VAL A 96 7.14 -9.90 18.13
CA VAL A 96 6.66 -8.87 17.20
C VAL A 96 7.43 -8.94 15.88
N LEU A 97 8.74 -9.21 15.89
CA LEU A 97 9.50 -9.40 14.65
C LEU A 97 9.04 -10.63 13.86
N SER A 98 8.66 -11.71 14.54
CA SER A 98 8.04 -12.88 13.91
C SER A 98 6.71 -12.51 13.26
N LEU A 99 5.89 -11.67 13.92
CA LEU A 99 4.64 -11.14 13.35
C LEU A 99 4.87 -10.22 12.15
N VAL A 100 5.91 -9.39 12.16
CA VAL A 100 6.27 -8.55 11.00
C VAL A 100 6.53 -9.43 9.78
N ASN A 101 7.31 -10.49 9.95
CA ASN A 101 7.62 -11.43 8.87
C ASN A 101 6.38 -12.22 8.43
N LEU A 102 5.62 -12.80 9.37
CA LEU A 102 4.40 -13.56 9.08
C LEU A 102 3.38 -12.72 8.31
N SER A 103 3.10 -11.51 8.79
CA SER A 103 2.13 -10.62 8.16
C SER A 103 2.58 -10.10 6.80
N ALA A 104 3.87 -10.13 6.47
CA ALA A 104 4.38 -9.62 5.20
C ALA A 104 3.93 -10.46 3.98
N GLU A 105 3.61 -11.73 4.19
CA GLU A 105 3.07 -12.64 3.17
C GLU A 105 1.56 -12.83 3.36
N GLN A 106 0.85 -13.06 2.26
CA GLN A 106 -0.62 -13.14 2.23
C GLN A 106 -1.17 -14.24 3.16
N ASP A 107 -0.67 -15.47 3.07
CA ASP A 107 -1.11 -16.60 3.92
C ASP A 107 -1.02 -16.26 5.41
N GLY A 108 0.07 -15.61 5.83
CA GLY A 108 0.30 -15.25 7.22
C GLY A 108 -0.59 -14.09 7.68
N ALA A 109 -0.76 -13.06 6.85
CA ALA A 109 -1.72 -11.99 7.11
C ALA A 109 -3.15 -12.52 7.27
N GLU A 110 -3.59 -13.38 6.36
CA GLU A 110 -4.93 -14.00 6.40
C GLU A 110 -5.11 -14.85 7.67
N ALA A 111 -4.15 -15.70 8.00
CA ALA A 111 -4.19 -16.53 9.20
C ALA A 111 -4.25 -15.70 10.49
N LEU A 112 -3.48 -14.60 10.55
CA LEU A 112 -3.44 -13.68 11.68
C LEU A 112 -4.75 -12.90 11.83
N VAL A 113 -5.27 -12.31 10.76
CA VAL A 113 -6.50 -11.50 10.81
C VAL A 113 -7.69 -12.38 11.17
N LYS A 114 -7.85 -13.52 10.49
CA LYS A 114 -9.00 -14.43 10.69
C LYS A 114 -9.18 -14.87 12.15
N GLN A 115 -8.08 -15.03 12.88
CA GLN A 115 -8.10 -15.60 14.22
C GLN A 115 -7.82 -14.58 15.33
N PHE A 116 -7.03 -13.55 15.03
CA PHE A 116 -6.43 -12.70 16.06
C PHE A 116 -6.60 -11.20 15.82
N ALA A 117 -7.36 -10.75 14.82
CA ALA A 117 -7.53 -9.30 14.55
C ALA A 117 -7.98 -8.51 15.80
N SER A 118 -8.95 -9.03 16.55
CA SER A 118 -9.50 -8.41 17.77
C SER A 118 -8.51 -8.26 18.92
N LYS A 119 -7.37 -8.94 18.84
CA LYS A 119 -6.27 -8.80 19.79
C LYS A 119 -5.11 -8.03 19.17
N LEU A 120 -4.76 -8.35 17.92
CA LEU A 120 -3.60 -7.83 17.21
C LEU A 120 -3.73 -6.34 16.91
N VAL A 121 -4.90 -5.89 16.44
CA VAL A 121 -5.13 -4.49 16.08
C VAL A 121 -5.05 -3.57 17.31
N PRO A 122 -5.73 -3.86 18.44
CA PRO A 122 -5.56 -3.07 19.67
C PRO A 122 -4.12 -3.05 20.19
N MET A 123 -3.42 -4.20 20.19
CA MET A 123 -2.01 -4.24 20.64
C MET A 123 -1.10 -3.38 19.76
N ALA A 124 -1.27 -3.43 18.44
CA ALA A 124 -0.53 -2.59 17.52
C ALA A 124 -0.85 -1.11 17.76
N TYR A 125 -2.13 -0.76 17.90
CA TYR A 125 -2.58 0.59 18.18
C TYR A 125 -1.96 1.14 19.47
N ASP A 126 -2.07 0.41 20.59
CA ASP A 126 -1.54 0.84 21.88
C ASP A 126 -0.02 1.05 21.83
N ALA A 127 0.71 0.17 21.14
CA ALA A 127 2.14 0.30 20.96
C ALA A 127 2.54 1.51 20.10
N ILE A 128 1.74 1.86 19.08
CA ILE A 128 1.95 3.05 18.25
C ILE A 128 1.64 4.32 19.05
N MET A 129 0.64 4.28 19.92
CA MET A 129 0.25 5.41 20.77
C MET A 129 1.26 5.69 21.89
N ASP A 130 1.95 4.69 22.41
CA ASP A 130 2.96 4.89 23.44
C ASP A 130 4.24 5.53 22.86
N GLU A 131 4.44 6.81 23.19
CA GLU A 131 5.64 7.57 22.79
C GLU A 131 6.95 6.94 23.29
N ASN A 132 6.92 6.07 24.31
CA ASN A 132 8.10 5.39 24.86
C ASN A 132 8.24 3.94 24.39
N CYS A 133 7.36 3.45 23.51
CA CYS A 133 7.43 2.09 23.00
C CYS A 133 8.58 1.93 22.01
N LYS A 134 9.52 1.02 22.32
CA LYS A 134 10.65 0.67 21.44
C LYS A 134 10.24 -0.16 20.23
N LEU A 135 9.04 -0.75 20.26
CA LEU A 135 8.50 -1.62 19.22
C LEU A 135 7.41 -0.93 18.39
N ALA A 136 7.25 0.39 18.51
CA ALA A 136 6.21 1.14 17.79
C ALA A 136 6.33 0.98 16.26
N ASP A 137 7.55 1.02 15.72
CA ASP A 137 7.80 0.81 14.29
C ASP A 137 7.44 -0.62 13.83
N PRO A 138 7.97 -1.69 14.45
CA PRO A 138 7.52 -3.06 14.17
C PRO A 138 6.01 -3.23 14.23
N TRP A 139 5.33 -2.65 15.22
CA TRP A 139 3.87 -2.70 15.30
C TRP A 139 3.15 -1.95 14.18
N SER A 140 3.67 -0.79 13.77
CA SER A 140 3.16 -0.08 12.58
C SER A 140 3.32 -0.89 11.31
N MET A 141 4.41 -1.68 11.20
CA MET A 141 4.62 -2.60 10.08
C MET A 141 3.62 -3.77 10.11
N VAL A 142 3.37 -4.38 11.27
CA VAL A 142 2.35 -5.44 11.40
C VAL A 142 0.98 -4.92 10.97
N LEU A 143 0.55 -3.77 11.49
CA LEU A 143 -0.76 -3.18 11.16
C LEU A 143 -0.87 -2.80 9.67
N CYS A 144 0.21 -2.26 9.08
CA CYS A 144 0.30 -2.03 7.65
C CYS A 144 0.20 -3.33 6.84
N ASN A 145 0.92 -4.38 7.26
CA ASN A 145 0.99 -5.63 6.52
C ASN A 145 -0.35 -6.37 6.51
N ILE A 146 -1.03 -6.47 7.65
CA ILE A 146 -2.34 -7.15 7.75
C ILE A 146 -3.48 -6.39 7.05
N SER A 147 -3.29 -5.10 6.77
CA SER A 147 -4.25 -4.30 5.99
C SER A 147 -3.93 -4.27 4.50
N ARG A 148 -2.81 -4.84 4.05
CA ARG A 148 -2.38 -4.77 2.63
C ARG A 148 -3.35 -5.51 1.69
N PRO A 149 -3.73 -6.78 1.95
CA PRO A 149 -4.70 -7.45 1.08
C PRO A 149 -6.07 -6.81 1.23
N GLU A 150 -6.68 -6.41 0.11
CA GLU A 150 -7.99 -5.72 0.10
C GLU A 150 -9.07 -6.50 0.87
N ALA A 151 -9.08 -7.82 0.74
CA ALA A 151 -10.01 -8.71 1.43
C ALA A 151 -9.94 -8.66 2.97
N LEU A 152 -8.84 -8.17 3.54
CA LEU A 152 -8.63 -8.06 5.00
C LEU A 152 -8.92 -6.66 5.55
N VAL A 153 -9.03 -5.65 4.68
CA VAL A 153 -9.17 -4.24 5.09
C VAL A 153 -10.37 -4.02 6.01
N GLU A 154 -11.54 -4.57 5.66
CA GLU A 154 -12.75 -4.38 6.47
C GLU A 154 -12.62 -4.97 7.88
N ALA A 155 -11.97 -6.13 8.02
CA ALA A 155 -11.74 -6.74 9.33
C ALA A 155 -10.79 -5.87 10.20
N VAL A 156 -9.78 -5.26 9.59
CA VAL A 156 -8.89 -4.32 10.29
C VAL A 156 -9.61 -3.03 10.67
N LEU A 157 -10.43 -2.48 9.75
CA LEU A 157 -11.27 -1.32 10.03
C LEU A 157 -12.25 -1.59 11.16
N ASP A 158 -12.92 -2.74 11.19
CA ASP A 158 -13.86 -3.11 12.25
C ASP A 158 -13.22 -3.07 13.63
N GLU A 159 -11.98 -3.54 13.77
CA GLU A 159 -11.26 -3.49 15.05
C GLU A 159 -10.77 -2.08 15.39
N LEU A 160 -10.28 -1.30 14.41
CA LEU A 160 -9.90 0.10 14.63
C LEU A 160 -11.11 0.94 15.06
N PHE A 161 -12.30 0.69 14.50
CA PHE A 161 -13.52 1.44 14.81
C PHE A 161 -14.12 1.15 16.19
N LYS A 162 -13.68 0.08 16.86
CA LYS A 162 -13.99 -0.16 18.28
C LYS A 162 -13.19 0.76 19.20
N ILE A 163 -12.13 1.38 18.69
CA ILE A 163 -11.26 2.30 19.43
C ILE A 163 -11.70 3.74 19.11
N GLU A 164 -12.06 4.48 20.15
CA GLU A 164 -12.51 5.86 20.01
C GLU A 164 -11.40 6.75 19.41
N HIS A 165 -11.76 7.52 18.37
CA HIS A 165 -10.86 8.43 17.65
C HIS A 165 -9.58 7.78 17.09
N ALA A 166 -9.62 6.48 16.77
CA ALA A 166 -8.44 5.75 16.32
C ALA A 166 -7.77 6.39 15.10
N MET A 167 -8.57 6.79 14.11
CA MET A 167 -8.05 7.35 12.86
C MET A 167 -7.42 8.73 13.08
N GLU A 168 -8.08 9.61 13.84
CA GLU A 168 -7.58 10.93 14.20
C GLU A 168 -6.26 10.85 14.98
N ARG A 169 -6.15 9.85 15.87
CA ARG A 169 -4.93 9.60 16.65
C ARG A 169 -3.81 8.99 15.82
N LEU A 170 -4.10 8.02 14.95
CA LEU A 170 -3.13 7.48 13.99
C LEU A 170 -2.61 8.59 13.06
N THR A 171 -3.49 9.46 12.55
CA THR A 171 -3.08 10.63 11.76
C THR A 171 -2.22 11.59 12.57
N THR A 172 -2.47 11.73 13.88
CA THR A 172 -1.61 12.53 14.76
C THR A 172 -0.20 11.93 14.91
N CYS A 173 -0.10 10.61 15.10
CA CYS A 173 1.18 9.90 15.15
C CYS A 173 1.92 9.97 13.82
N PHE A 174 1.21 9.89 12.70
CA PHE A 174 1.77 10.08 11.38
C PHE A 174 2.30 11.51 11.20
N THR A 175 1.48 12.53 11.45
CA THR A 175 1.85 13.93 11.16
C THR A 175 2.95 14.49 12.07
N ARG A 176 3.14 13.92 13.27
CA ARG A 176 4.23 14.29 14.17
C ARG A 176 5.46 13.42 13.92
N VAL A 177 6.36 13.87 13.05
CA VAL A 177 7.56 13.10 12.63
C VAL A 177 8.45 12.61 13.80
N ASN A 178 8.46 13.32 14.93
CA ASN A 178 9.17 12.92 16.15
C ASN A 178 8.23 12.53 17.30
N TYR A 179 7.10 11.88 16.98
CA TYR A 179 6.11 11.45 17.98
C TYR A 179 6.71 10.48 19.01
N ASN A 180 7.45 9.46 18.55
CA ASN A 180 8.03 8.45 19.42
C ASN A 180 9.42 8.88 19.95
N LYS A 181 9.56 8.91 21.27
CA LYS A 181 10.77 9.30 22.01
C LYS A 181 11.89 8.26 21.97
N GLN A 182 11.60 7.03 21.52
CA GLN A 182 12.58 5.96 21.34
C GLN A 182 13.14 5.90 19.90
N LYS A 183 13.01 6.99 19.12
CA LYS A 183 13.47 7.10 17.74
C LYS A 183 12.72 6.21 16.74
N GLY A 184 11.50 5.77 17.08
CA GLY A 184 10.58 5.20 16.09
C GLY A 184 10.05 6.29 15.14
N HIS A 185 9.97 5.99 13.85
CA HIS A 185 9.58 6.96 12.82
C HIS A 185 8.13 6.81 12.34
N LEU A 186 7.49 5.68 12.60
CA LEU A 186 6.10 5.36 12.23
C LEU A 186 5.80 5.58 10.73
N ASN A 187 6.80 5.40 9.85
CA ASN A 187 6.67 5.65 8.42
C ASN A 187 5.59 4.74 7.76
N TYR A 188 5.41 3.53 8.29
CA TYR A 188 4.43 2.57 7.78
C TYR A 188 2.97 2.95 8.06
N LEU A 189 2.70 4.01 8.84
CA LEU A 189 1.37 4.61 8.92
C LEU A 189 0.92 5.21 7.58
N GLY A 190 1.84 5.66 6.72
CA GLY A 190 1.50 6.14 5.37
C GLY A 190 0.88 5.02 4.52
N PRO A 191 1.62 3.93 4.28
CA PRO A 191 1.09 2.75 3.60
C PRO A 191 -0.15 2.15 4.27
N LEU A 192 -0.28 2.21 5.61
CA LEU A 192 -1.53 1.83 6.28
C LEU A 192 -2.71 2.66 5.77
N PHE A 193 -2.61 4.00 5.69
CA PHE A 193 -3.72 4.82 5.16
C PHE A 193 -4.01 4.50 3.69
N SER A 194 -2.98 4.30 2.88
CA SER A 194 -3.14 3.81 1.49
C SER A 194 -3.95 2.51 1.47
N ASN A 195 -3.55 1.52 2.28
CA ASN A 195 -4.20 0.23 2.34
C ASN A 195 -5.68 0.32 2.76
N LEU A 196 -5.98 1.10 3.80
CA LEU A 196 -7.35 1.27 4.29
C LEU A 196 -8.25 1.94 3.24
N SER A 197 -7.70 2.89 2.48
CA SER A 197 -8.42 3.63 1.42
C SER A 197 -8.69 2.83 0.14
N GLN A 198 -8.19 1.60 0.04
CA GLN A 198 -8.64 0.66 -1.01
C GLN A 198 -10.14 0.40 -0.88
N SER A 199 -10.63 0.28 0.36
CA SER A 199 -12.06 0.14 0.64
C SER A 199 -12.82 1.47 0.51
N LYS A 200 -14.09 1.39 0.07
CA LYS A 200 -14.98 2.56 0.04
C LYS A 200 -15.13 3.20 1.42
N ARG A 201 -15.33 2.37 2.45
CA ARG A 201 -15.47 2.82 3.84
C ARG A 201 -14.24 3.59 4.30
N GLY A 202 -13.03 3.07 4.02
CA GLY A 202 -11.78 3.76 4.33
C GLY A 202 -11.66 5.13 3.68
N ARG A 203 -12.08 5.28 2.41
CA ARG A 203 -12.15 6.59 1.75
C ARG A 203 -13.13 7.53 2.41
N GLU A 204 -14.35 7.07 2.71
CA GLU A 204 -15.38 7.87 3.39
C GLU A 204 -14.89 8.40 4.75
N ILE A 205 -14.13 7.59 5.48
CA ILE A 205 -13.57 7.98 6.77
C ILE A 205 -12.51 9.08 6.62
N ILE A 206 -11.57 8.91 5.70
CA ILE A 206 -10.47 9.85 5.50
C ILE A 206 -10.96 11.16 4.85
N CYS A 207 -11.98 11.08 4.00
CA CYS A 207 -12.60 12.23 3.33
C CYS A 207 -13.71 12.89 4.16
N ASN A 208 -13.89 12.53 5.43
CA ASN A 208 -14.86 13.19 6.29
C ASN A 208 -14.40 14.62 6.62
N GLU A 209 -15.11 15.60 6.07
CA GLU A 209 -14.81 17.03 6.25
C GLU A 209 -14.79 17.50 7.70
N ASN A 210 -15.47 16.80 8.62
CA ASN A 210 -15.51 17.17 10.04
C ASN A 210 -14.22 16.79 10.80
N THR A 211 -13.42 15.85 10.28
CA THR A 211 -12.22 15.34 10.94
C THR A 211 -10.92 15.88 10.34
N ASP A 212 -10.99 16.47 9.14
CA ASP A 212 -9.87 17.08 8.42
C ASP A 212 -8.66 16.13 8.25
N LEU A 213 -8.90 14.82 8.14
CA LEU A 213 -7.82 13.84 8.08
C LEU A 213 -7.01 13.95 6.79
N LEU A 214 -7.69 14.11 5.65
CA LEU A 214 -7.05 14.20 4.35
C LEU A 214 -6.07 15.38 4.29
N SER A 215 -6.51 16.59 4.63
CA SER A 215 -5.68 17.81 4.59
C SER A 215 -4.44 17.70 5.48
N ARG A 216 -4.54 16.95 6.58
CA ARG A 216 -3.40 16.68 7.47
C ARG A 216 -2.39 15.70 6.88
N ILE A 217 -2.83 14.77 6.03
CA ILE A 217 -1.96 13.75 5.42
C ILE A 217 -1.36 14.24 4.09
N LEU A 218 -2.10 15.02 3.29
CA LEU A 218 -1.68 15.48 1.96
C LEU A 218 -0.29 16.12 1.90
N PRO A 219 0.15 16.97 2.85
CA PRO A 219 1.49 17.55 2.81
C PRO A 219 2.63 16.52 2.77
N PHE A 220 2.37 15.28 3.19
CA PHE A 220 3.36 14.21 3.19
C PHE A 220 3.61 13.58 1.83
N VAL A 221 2.86 13.93 0.77
CA VAL A 221 3.21 13.56 -0.61
C VAL A 221 4.54 14.17 -1.08
N HIS A 222 5.05 15.18 -0.35
CA HIS A 222 6.34 15.82 -0.56
C HIS A 222 7.37 15.46 0.52
N HIS A 223 7.12 14.43 1.33
CA HIS A 223 7.97 14.17 2.48
C HIS A 223 9.34 13.57 2.07
N ASP A 224 10.40 14.37 2.12
CA ASP A 224 11.75 13.94 1.74
C ASP A 224 12.37 12.92 2.71
N GLY A 225 11.99 12.96 3.99
CA GLY A 225 12.62 12.15 5.04
C GLY A 225 12.36 10.64 4.96
N SER A 226 11.38 10.20 4.15
CA SER A 226 11.06 8.78 3.99
C SER A 226 10.21 8.52 2.74
N ILE A 227 10.77 7.75 1.81
CA ILE A 227 10.06 7.24 0.64
C ILE A 227 8.81 6.42 1.01
N VAL A 228 8.86 5.63 2.09
CA VAL A 228 7.73 4.81 2.55
C VAL A 228 6.56 5.70 2.97
N ARG A 229 6.85 6.75 3.74
CA ARG A 229 5.86 7.71 4.21
C ARG A 229 5.24 8.51 3.06
N ARG A 230 6.09 8.97 2.15
CA ARG A 230 5.71 9.72 0.95
C ARG A 230 4.87 8.89 -0.02
N GLY A 231 5.37 7.71 -0.39
CA GLY A 231 4.66 6.76 -1.24
C GLY A 231 3.33 6.30 -0.64
N GLY A 232 3.25 6.15 0.69
CA GLY A 232 2.00 5.88 1.38
C GLY A 232 0.97 7.02 1.27
N ALA A 233 1.38 8.27 1.42
CA ALA A 233 0.51 9.44 1.23
C ALA A 233 0.05 9.56 -0.24
N VAL A 234 0.93 9.30 -1.20
CA VAL A 234 0.59 9.31 -2.63
C VAL A 234 -0.35 8.14 -2.99
N GLY A 235 -0.15 6.95 -2.41
CA GLY A 235 -1.05 5.81 -2.58
C GLY A 235 -2.46 6.09 -2.05
N LEU A 236 -2.56 6.72 -0.87
CA LEU A 236 -3.83 7.22 -0.34
C LEU A 236 -4.50 8.21 -1.29
N LEU A 237 -3.74 9.19 -1.79
CA LEU A 237 -4.23 10.20 -2.73
C LEU A 237 -4.80 9.56 -4.01
N LYS A 238 -4.05 8.64 -4.62
CA LYS A 238 -4.51 7.88 -5.79
C LYS A 238 -5.82 7.15 -5.52
N ASN A 239 -5.92 6.46 -4.38
CA ASN A 239 -7.11 5.71 -4.01
C ASN A 239 -8.32 6.63 -3.79
N ILE A 240 -8.14 7.80 -3.20
CA ILE A 240 -9.20 8.79 -3.04
C ILE A 240 -9.65 9.35 -4.41
N CYS A 241 -8.70 9.67 -5.30
CA CYS A 241 -9.02 10.14 -6.65
C CYS A 241 -9.80 9.08 -7.47
N PHE A 242 -9.72 7.79 -7.12
CA PHE A 242 -10.53 6.76 -7.78
C PHE A 242 -12.05 6.99 -7.61
N ASP A 243 -12.50 7.65 -6.55
CA ASP A 243 -13.90 7.96 -6.35
C ASP A 243 -14.28 9.28 -7.04
N SER A 244 -14.97 9.21 -8.18
CA SER A 244 -15.38 10.40 -8.92
C SER A 244 -16.41 11.25 -8.19
N SER A 245 -17.09 10.71 -7.17
CA SER A 245 -18.11 11.46 -6.42
C SER A 245 -17.52 12.59 -5.57
N VAL A 246 -16.22 12.51 -5.24
CA VAL A 246 -15.53 13.51 -4.41
C VAL A 246 -14.66 14.48 -5.23
N HIS A 247 -14.60 14.36 -6.56
CA HIS A 247 -13.72 15.19 -7.40
C HIS A 247 -14.00 16.69 -7.27
N ASP A 248 -15.26 17.09 -7.24
CA ASP A 248 -15.65 18.50 -7.08
C ASP A 248 -15.13 19.08 -5.75
N TRP A 249 -15.12 18.27 -4.68
CA TRP A 249 -14.58 18.65 -3.38
C TRP A 249 -13.05 18.66 -3.38
N LEU A 250 -12.40 17.64 -3.95
CA LEU A 250 -10.94 17.53 -4.04
C LEU A 250 -10.31 18.66 -4.86
N LEU A 251 -10.94 19.05 -5.97
CA LEU A 251 -10.49 20.14 -6.84
C LEU A 251 -10.98 21.52 -6.40
N GLY A 252 -11.94 21.55 -5.47
CA GLY A 252 -12.44 22.79 -4.88
C GLY A 252 -11.47 23.39 -3.86
N GLY A 253 -11.68 24.66 -3.52
CA GLY A 253 -10.77 25.40 -2.62
C GLY A 253 -10.74 24.92 -1.16
N ALA A 254 -11.51 23.89 -0.79
CA ALA A 254 -11.44 23.26 0.53
C ALA A 254 -10.20 22.37 0.67
N VAL A 255 -9.86 21.62 -0.38
CA VAL A 255 -8.71 20.70 -0.41
C VAL A 255 -7.64 21.16 -1.39
N ASP A 256 -8.06 21.62 -2.57
CA ASP A 256 -7.22 21.97 -3.72
C ASP A 256 -6.08 20.96 -3.92
N VAL A 257 -6.41 19.76 -4.36
CA VAL A 257 -5.46 18.64 -4.40
C VAL A 257 -4.43 18.76 -5.52
N LEU A 258 -4.69 19.59 -6.53
CA LEU A 258 -3.89 19.66 -7.74
C LEU A 258 -2.41 20.06 -7.51
N PRO A 259 -2.07 21.05 -6.66
CA PRO A 259 -0.68 21.40 -6.36
C PRO A 259 0.09 20.23 -5.72
N PHE A 260 -0.56 19.47 -4.84
CA PHE A 260 0.03 18.27 -4.21
C PHE A 260 0.36 17.18 -5.24
N ILE A 261 -0.29 17.19 -6.41
CA ILE A 261 -0.02 16.25 -7.50
C ILE A 261 0.99 16.79 -8.52
N LEU A 262 0.89 18.08 -8.87
CA LEU A 262 1.72 18.67 -9.92
C LEU A 262 3.11 19.06 -9.42
N LEU A 263 3.21 19.56 -8.19
CA LEU A 263 4.49 20.03 -7.67
C LEU A 263 5.56 18.92 -7.60
N PRO A 264 5.29 17.66 -7.22
CA PRO A 264 6.32 16.61 -7.25
C PRO A 264 6.70 16.22 -8.69
N VAL A 265 5.83 16.37 -9.69
CA VAL A 265 6.16 16.01 -11.09
C VAL A 265 6.76 17.17 -11.90
N ALA A 266 6.67 18.40 -11.40
CA ALA A 266 7.30 19.58 -11.98
C ALA A 266 8.83 19.56 -11.79
N GLY A 267 9.57 20.00 -12.80
CA GLY A 267 11.01 20.16 -12.77
C GLY A 267 11.45 21.62 -12.72
N PRO A 268 12.72 21.92 -13.07
CA PRO A 268 13.29 23.25 -13.04
C PRO A 268 12.97 24.08 -14.31
N GLU A 269 12.03 23.63 -15.14
CA GLU A 269 11.72 24.31 -16.40
C GLU A 269 11.04 25.67 -16.16
N GLU A 270 11.48 26.68 -16.92
CA GLU A 270 10.88 28.01 -16.90
C GLU A 270 9.67 28.06 -17.84
N PHE A 271 8.55 28.57 -17.31
CA PHE A 271 7.34 28.87 -18.08
C PHE A 271 7.24 30.37 -18.38
N ASP A 272 6.53 30.73 -19.46
CA ASP A 272 6.19 32.13 -19.74
C ASP A 272 5.15 32.68 -18.74
N ASP A 273 4.98 34.01 -18.72
CA ASP A 273 4.06 34.66 -17.77
C ASP A 273 2.61 34.18 -17.95
N ASP A 274 2.14 34.00 -19.20
CA ASP A 274 0.79 33.51 -19.50
C ASP A 274 0.53 32.09 -18.96
N THR A 275 1.56 31.24 -18.93
CA THR A 275 1.47 29.90 -18.34
C THR A 275 1.54 29.98 -16.82
N ASN A 276 2.46 30.77 -16.25
CA ASN A 276 2.56 30.95 -14.80
C ASN A 276 1.25 31.49 -14.20
N ASP A 277 0.60 32.45 -14.85
CA ASP A 277 -0.67 33.04 -14.39
C ASP A 277 -1.80 32.00 -14.25
N LYS A 278 -1.73 30.87 -14.99
CA LYS A 278 -2.70 29.77 -14.91
C LYS A 278 -2.36 28.75 -13.84
N LEU A 279 -1.07 28.56 -13.55
CA LEU A 279 -0.60 27.54 -12.61
C LEU A 279 -1.06 27.86 -11.19
N PRO A 280 -1.28 26.85 -10.33
CA PRO A 280 -1.40 27.07 -8.90
C PRO A 280 -0.17 27.80 -8.35
N VAL A 281 -0.36 28.59 -7.28
CA VAL A 281 0.66 29.50 -6.74
C VAL A 281 1.96 28.77 -6.39
N GLU A 282 1.86 27.54 -5.89
CA GLU A 282 2.99 26.70 -5.51
C GLU A 282 3.86 26.26 -6.69
N LEU A 283 3.32 26.32 -7.91
CA LEU A 283 4.01 25.94 -9.15
C LEU A 283 4.53 27.12 -9.98
N GLN A 284 4.23 28.35 -9.56
CA GLN A 284 4.66 29.54 -10.30
C GLN A 284 6.14 29.82 -10.05
N TYR A 285 6.87 30.14 -11.12
CA TYR A 285 8.26 30.60 -11.08
C TYR A 285 9.20 29.71 -10.23
N LEU A 286 9.12 28.40 -10.43
CA LEU A 286 9.98 27.43 -9.75
C LEU A 286 11.47 27.70 -10.08
N GLY A 287 12.32 27.57 -9.06
CA GLY A 287 13.76 27.81 -9.18
C GLY A 287 14.50 26.68 -9.91
N PRO A 288 15.75 26.94 -10.34
CA PRO A 288 16.59 25.94 -11.04
C PRO A 288 16.99 24.74 -10.16
N ASP A 289 16.83 24.85 -8.84
CA ASP A 289 17.04 23.79 -7.86
C ASP A 289 15.83 22.88 -7.67
N LYS A 290 14.69 23.20 -8.29
CA LYS A 290 13.50 22.34 -8.26
C LYS A 290 13.78 20.99 -8.89
N LYS A 291 13.56 19.93 -8.11
CA LYS A 291 13.66 18.54 -8.55
C LYS A 291 12.30 17.88 -8.65
N ARG A 292 12.14 17.03 -9.66
CA ARG A 292 11.05 16.06 -9.73
C ARG A 292 11.20 15.04 -8.61
N GLU A 293 10.10 14.38 -8.26
CA GLU A 293 10.10 13.16 -7.46
C GLU A 293 11.07 12.15 -8.09
N GLU A 294 12.03 11.68 -7.31
CA GLU A 294 13.10 10.81 -7.80
C GLU A 294 12.59 9.38 -8.02
N ASP A 295 11.64 8.91 -7.20
CA ASP A 295 11.09 7.57 -7.31
C ASP A 295 10.05 7.47 -8.44
N PRO A 296 10.28 6.62 -9.46
CA PRO A 296 9.37 6.51 -10.60
C PRO A 296 8.03 5.87 -10.28
N ASP A 297 7.93 5.02 -9.25
CA ASP A 297 6.65 4.45 -8.85
C ASP A 297 5.77 5.50 -8.18
N ILE A 298 6.36 6.41 -7.39
CA ILE A 298 5.65 7.58 -6.86
C ILE A 298 5.24 8.53 -8.00
N ARG A 299 6.13 8.85 -8.95
CA ARG A 299 5.74 9.65 -10.14
C ARG A 299 4.57 9.02 -10.90
N LYS A 300 4.61 7.71 -11.13
CA LYS A 300 3.53 6.97 -11.80
C LYS A 300 2.21 7.09 -11.04
N MET A 301 2.20 6.91 -9.72
CA MET A 301 0.97 7.04 -8.91
C MET A 301 0.38 8.46 -8.92
N LEU A 302 1.22 9.50 -8.99
CA LEU A 302 0.77 10.89 -9.14
C LEU A 302 0.07 11.10 -10.49
N LEU A 303 0.64 10.56 -11.58
CA LEU A 303 0.02 10.59 -12.91
C LEU A 303 -1.28 9.78 -12.96
N GLU A 304 -1.31 8.61 -12.31
CA GLU A 304 -2.55 7.84 -12.17
C GLU A 304 -3.62 8.62 -11.40
N SER A 305 -3.22 9.44 -10.41
CA SER A 305 -4.15 10.35 -9.70
C SER A 305 -4.74 11.42 -10.63
N LEU A 306 -3.93 12.02 -11.52
CA LEU A 306 -4.42 12.93 -12.57
C LEU A 306 -5.35 12.21 -13.54
N ALA A 307 -4.99 11.00 -13.99
CA ALA A 307 -5.83 10.20 -14.88
C ALA A 307 -7.21 9.94 -14.26
N GLN A 308 -7.25 9.63 -12.95
CA GLN A 308 -8.51 9.48 -12.24
C GLN A 308 -9.32 10.78 -12.21
N LEU A 309 -8.69 11.93 -11.93
CA LEU A 309 -9.36 13.24 -11.94
C LEU A 309 -9.88 13.63 -13.33
N CYS A 310 -9.24 13.17 -14.41
CA CYS A 310 -9.72 13.34 -15.79
C CYS A 310 -11.00 12.53 -16.12
N ALA A 311 -11.47 11.66 -15.22
CA ALA A 311 -12.67 10.87 -15.46
C ALA A 311 -13.90 11.75 -15.70
N THR A 312 -14.02 12.87 -14.99
CA THR A 312 -15.16 13.79 -15.12
C THR A 312 -14.84 14.96 -16.04
N ARG A 313 -15.87 15.46 -16.75
CA ARG A 313 -15.78 16.69 -17.56
C ARG A 313 -15.21 17.86 -16.76
N LYS A 314 -15.78 18.12 -15.57
CA LYS A 314 -15.32 19.20 -14.69
C LYS A 314 -13.85 19.04 -14.31
N GLY A 315 -13.42 17.81 -14.01
CA GLY A 315 -12.02 17.52 -13.72
C GLY A 315 -11.11 17.85 -14.89
N ARG A 316 -11.43 17.39 -16.12
CA ARG A 316 -10.65 17.72 -17.32
C ARG A 316 -10.59 19.22 -17.59
N GLU A 317 -11.72 19.91 -17.51
CA GLU A 317 -11.79 21.37 -17.69
C GLU A 317 -10.94 22.09 -16.64
N TYR A 318 -11.03 21.70 -15.37
CA TYR A 318 -10.23 22.27 -14.28
C TYR A 318 -8.72 22.05 -14.51
N LEU A 319 -8.30 20.81 -14.79
CA LEU A 319 -6.90 20.47 -15.02
C LEU A 319 -6.30 21.27 -16.20
N ARG A 320 -7.04 21.41 -17.31
CA ARG A 320 -6.61 22.25 -18.45
C ARG A 320 -6.50 23.72 -18.07
N GLN A 321 -7.47 24.26 -17.33
CA GLN A 321 -7.46 25.67 -16.91
C GLN A 321 -6.30 26.01 -15.96
N ARG A 322 -5.78 25.00 -15.25
CA ARG A 322 -4.71 25.14 -14.25
C ARG A 322 -3.31 24.75 -14.74
N GLY A 323 -3.09 24.75 -16.05
CA GLY A 323 -1.76 24.53 -16.63
C GLY A 323 -1.21 23.11 -16.50
N THR A 324 -2.07 22.10 -16.27
CA THR A 324 -1.63 20.72 -16.06
C THR A 324 -0.91 20.16 -17.29
N TYR A 325 -1.40 20.47 -18.49
CA TYR A 325 -0.80 19.99 -19.74
C TYR A 325 0.64 20.50 -19.91
N GLU A 326 0.89 21.76 -19.55
CA GLU A 326 2.19 22.40 -19.66
C GLU A 326 3.23 21.73 -18.76
N VAL A 327 2.85 21.39 -17.52
CA VAL A 327 3.69 20.62 -16.59
C VAL A 327 3.97 19.22 -17.14
N LEU A 328 2.94 18.53 -17.62
CA LEU A 328 3.08 17.17 -18.15
C LEU A 328 3.87 17.10 -19.45
N ARG A 329 3.84 18.14 -20.28
CA ARG A 329 4.67 18.22 -21.49
C ARG A 329 6.16 18.25 -21.15
N GLU A 330 6.56 19.00 -20.13
CA GLU A 330 7.96 19.03 -19.70
C GLU A 330 8.36 17.73 -18.98
N LEU A 331 7.44 17.13 -18.20
CA LEU A 331 7.64 15.78 -17.66
C LEU A 331 7.82 14.74 -18.78
N HIS A 332 6.99 14.74 -19.82
CA HIS A 332 7.09 13.82 -20.96
C HIS A 332 8.47 13.89 -21.63
N LYS A 333 8.99 15.11 -21.86
CA LYS A 333 10.35 15.29 -22.40
C LYS A 333 11.42 14.71 -21.47
N PHE A 334 11.28 14.90 -20.16
CA PHE A 334 12.17 14.29 -19.18
C PHE A 334 12.09 12.76 -19.20
N GLU A 335 10.88 12.18 -19.23
CA GLU A 335 10.71 10.72 -19.28
C GLU A 335 11.14 10.10 -20.63
N CYS A 336 11.26 10.90 -21.70
CA CYS A 336 11.89 10.50 -22.97
C CYS A 336 13.42 10.48 -22.94
N SER A 337 14.04 11.09 -21.92
CA SER A 337 15.50 11.13 -21.77
C SER A 337 16.07 9.78 -21.31
N PRO A 338 17.39 9.56 -21.39
CA PRO A 338 18.03 8.37 -20.82
C PRO A 338 17.81 8.18 -19.32
N GLU A 339 17.55 9.26 -18.58
CA GLU A 339 17.25 9.26 -17.15
C GLU A 339 15.78 8.98 -16.82
N GLY A 340 14.92 8.94 -17.85
CA GLY A 340 13.49 8.70 -17.74
C GLY A 340 13.10 7.23 -17.61
N GLU A 341 11.83 7.00 -17.27
CA GLU A 341 11.26 5.69 -16.99
C GLU A 341 10.06 5.41 -17.90
N LYS A 342 10.19 4.39 -18.75
CA LYS A 342 9.18 4.07 -19.79
C LYS A 342 7.77 3.86 -19.24
N ARG A 343 7.64 3.25 -18.05
CA ARG A 343 6.34 3.04 -17.40
C ARG A 343 5.67 4.34 -16.96
N VAL A 344 6.47 5.33 -16.57
CA VAL A 344 6.00 6.68 -16.22
C VAL A 344 5.62 7.43 -17.49
N LEU A 345 6.44 7.34 -18.54
CA LEU A 345 6.17 7.93 -19.85
C LEU A 345 4.80 7.52 -20.40
N VAL A 346 4.52 6.22 -20.47
CA VAL A 346 3.21 5.70 -20.95
C VAL A 346 2.06 6.23 -20.10
N THR A 347 2.24 6.31 -18.79
CA THR A 347 1.21 6.84 -17.88
C THR A 347 1.00 8.34 -18.12
N CYS A 348 2.07 9.09 -18.41
CA CYS A 348 2.01 10.51 -18.75
C CYS A 348 1.26 10.73 -20.08
N GLU A 349 1.57 9.92 -21.10
CA GLU A 349 0.90 9.94 -22.40
C GLU A 349 -0.60 9.70 -22.26
N ASN A 350 -1.01 8.70 -21.46
CA ASN A 350 -2.43 8.43 -21.19
C ASN A 350 -3.18 9.64 -20.60
N VAL A 351 -2.54 10.42 -19.72
CA VAL A 351 -3.16 11.63 -19.15
C VAL A 351 -3.21 12.74 -20.19
N VAL A 352 -2.12 12.94 -20.93
CA VAL A 352 -2.01 13.96 -21.98
C VAL A 352 -3.04 13.72 -23.08
N ASP A 353 -3.22 12.48 -23.54
CA ASP A 353 -4.18 12.10 -24.58
C ASP A 353 -5.63 12.48 -24.22
N ILE A 354 -5.96 12.47 -22.92
CA ILE A 354 -7.26 12.95 -22.44
C ILE A 354 -7.31 14.48 -22.43
N LEU A 355 -6.24 15.14 -21.96
CA LEU A 355 -6.21 16.59 -21.77
C LEU A 355 -6.11 17.37 -23.09
N ILE A 356 -5.57 16.80 -24.16
CA ILE A 356 -5.50 17.46 -25.47
C ILE A 356 -6.85 17.47 -26.21
N ARG A 357 -7.80 16.62 -25.81
CA ARG A 357 -9.15 16.55 -26.40
C ARG A 357 -10.11 17.47 -25.67
N THR A 358 -10.99 18.10 -26.43
CA THR A 358 -12.09 18.91 -25.91
C THR A 358 -13.30 18.04 -25.55
N GLU A 359 -14.24 18.61 -24.80
CA GLU A 359 -15.46 17.90 -24.40
C GLU A 359 -16.34 17.51 -25.60
N ASP A 360 -16.31 18.31 -26.67
CA ASP A 360 -17.02 18.01 -27.92
C ASP A 360 -16.43 16.77 -28.64
N GLU A 361 -15.11 16.55 -28.51
CA GLU A 361 -14.43 15.37 -29.06
C GLU A 361 -14.57 14.14 -28.16
N ILE A 362 -14.74 14.32 -26.85
CA ILE A 362 -14.89 13.23 -25.89
C ILE A 362 -16.34 12.74 -25.88
N GLY A 363 -17.32 13.66 -25.91
CA GLY A 363 -18.74 13.35 -25.99
C GLY A 363 -19.39 12.80 -24.71
N GLU A 364 -18.62 12.65 -23.62
CA GLU A 364 -19.05 11.97 -22.39
C GLU A 364 -18.63 12.73 -21.13
N ASP A 365 -19.57 12.96 -20.22
CA ASP A 365 -19.31 13.71 -18.98
C ASP A 365 -18.54 12.89 -17.94
N ASN A 366 -18.67 11.57 -17.96
CA ASN A 366 -17.91 10.68 -17.07
C ASN A 366 -17.40 9.45 -17.82
N LEU A 367 -16.07 9.38 -17.99
CA LEU A 367 -15.41 8.27 -18.69
C LEU A 367 -15.58 6.93 -17.98
N LYS A 368 -15.91 6.92 -16.68
CA LYS A 368 -16.18 5.69 -15.92
C LYS A 368 -17.57 5.11 -16.16
N ALA A 369 -18.47 5.87 -16.79
CA ALA A 369 -19.81 5.41 -17.14
C ALA A 369 -19.86 4.77 -18.55
N LEU A 370 -18.74 4.74 -19.27
CA LEU A 370 -18.64 4.16 -20.59
C LEU A 370 -18.70 2.63 -20.53
N ASP A 371 -19.60 2.04 -21.32
CA ASP A 371 -19.59 0.61 -21.58
C ASP A 371 -18.36 0.28 -22.44
N ILE A 372 -17.40 -0.43 -21.86
CA ILE A 372 -16.20 -0.87 -22.58
C ILE A 372 -16.59 -2.07 -23.45
N PRO A 373 -16.39 -2.03 -24.78
CA PRO A 373 -16.68 -3.16 -25.65
C PRO A 373 -15.91 -4.43 -25.22
N GLU A 374 -16.56 -5.59 -25.30
CA GLU A 374 -15.98 -6.88 -24.88
C GLU A 374 -14.65 -7.22 -25.58
N ASP A 375 -14.45 -6.76 -26.82
CA ASP A 375 -13.21 -6.99 -27.56
C ASP A 375 -12.03 -6.16 -27.02
N VAL A 376 -12.32 -4.98 -26.45
CA VAL A 376 -11.34 -4.13 -25.78
C VAL A 376 -10.98 -4.74 -24.43
N ILE A 377 -11.98 -5.18 -23.65
CA ILE A 377 -11.75 -5.92 -22.38
C ILE A 377 -10.85 -7.13 -22.64
N SER A 378 -11.19 -7.95 -23.64
CA SER A 378 -10.41 -9.14 -24.02
C SER A 378 -8.97 -8.84 -24.47
N LYS A 379 -8.70 -7.63 -24.99
CA LYS A 379 -7.35 -7.18 -25.36
C LYS A 379 -6.57 -6.72 -24.14
N ILE A 380 -7.21 -5.95 -23.24
CA ILE A 380 -6.62 -5.50 -21.98
C ILE A 380 -6.19 -6.71 -21.15
N GLU A 381 -7.09 -7.68 -20.96
CA GLU A 381 -6.79 -8.91 -20.20
C GLU A 381 -5.60 -9.71 -20.77
N LYS A 382 -5.45 -9.73 -22.10
CA LYS A 382 -4.30 -10.38 -22.76
C LYS A 382 -3.00 -9.62 -22.55
N MET A 383 -3.05 -8.29 -22.58
CA MET A 383 -1.87 -7.44 -22.35
C MET A 383 -1.42 -7.49 -20.88
N ASP A 384 -2.36 -7.54 -19.94
CA ASP A 384 -2.04 -7.64 -18.51
C ASP A 384 -1.40 -9.01 -18.19
N GLY A 385 -1.89 -10.10 -18.79
CA GLY A 385 -1.28 -11.43 -18.64
C GLY A 385 0.11 -11.59 -19.28
N GLU A 386 0.49 -10.72 -20.22
CA GLU A 386 1.84 -10.69 -20.83
C GLU A 386 2.84 -9.86 -20.00
N ASN A 387 2.38 -8.92 -19.17
CA ASN A 387 3.21 -8.11 -18.29
C ASN A 387 3.50 -8.76 -16.91
N GLU A 388 2.86 -9.88 -16.59
CA GLU A 388 3.09 -10.69 -15.38
C GLU A 388 4.06 -11.88 -15.59
N GLN A 389 4.68 -12.01 -16.76
CA GLN A 389 5.79 -12.94 -17.05
C GLN A 389 7.13 -12.21 -17.14
#